data_AF-A0A397EP81-F1
#
_entry.id   AF-A0A397EP81-F1
#
_cell.length_a   1.000
_cell.length_b   1.000
_cell.length_c   1.000
_cell.angle_alpha   90.00
_cell.angle_beta   90.00
_cell.angle_gamma   90.00
#
_symmetry.space_group_name_H-M   'P 1'
#
loop_
_entity.id
_entity.type
_entity.pdbx_description
1 polymer ?
#
loop_
_entity_poly.entity_id
_entity_poly.type
_entity_poly.pdbx_seq_one_letter_code
_entity_poly.pdbx_strand_id
1 'polypeptide(L)'
;MATGVVRITALLFTQGIDESQTLANKTGGLFKETFPDVVNQRSVDRLAAFVQDLDMSPDIADVVRMKLAALTQSILQAKRERVKKKHPEILQVAAHITRLIGGAARVTACASGNDRTAMSVTLEHGWILGHFHHVPAPSVRRAVAAMRSEGVCLDVIEKNRGTRQYSFSSLQRSMLPEAYRCPEGTYDSSAAGRC
;
A
#
# COMPACT_ATOMS: atom_id res chain seq x y z
N MET A 1 13.36 -11.36 37.23
CA MET A 1 12.45 -11.07 36.10
C MET A 1 12.97 -11.83 34.90
N ALA A 2 12.17 -12.70 34.27
CA ALA A 2 12.61 -13.40 33.06
C ALA A 2 12.67 -12.40 31.91
N THR A 3 13.86 -12.14 31.37
CA THR A 3 14.03 -11.34 30.14
C THR A 3 13.65 -12.21 28.95
N GLY A 4 12.41 -12.08 28.48
CA GLY A 4 11.96 -12.73 27.25
C GLY A 4 12.58 -12.07 26.02
N VAL A 5 13.02 -12.88 25.06
CA VAL A 5 13.48 -12.41 23.74
C VAL A 5 12.28 -12.35 22.79
N VAL A 6 12.02 -11.19 22.21
CA VAL A 6 10.99 -11.02 21.16
C VAL A 6 11.67 -11.10 19.80
N ARG A 7 11.30 -12.10 18.98
CA ARG A 7 11.79 -12.23 17.61
C ARG A 7 10.99 -11.32 16.68
N ILE A 8 11.68 -10.62 15.78
CA ILE A 8 11.07 -9.74 14.77
C ILE A 8 11.33 -10.32 13.38
N THR A 9 10.26 -10.61 12.64
CA THR A 9 10.34 -10.99 11.23
C THR A 9 10.12 -9.76 10.36
N ALA A 10 11.20 -9.23 9.77
CA ALA A 10 11.13 -8.07 8.90
C ALA A 10 10.64 -8.44 7.50
N LEU A 11 9.62 -7.73 7.03
CA LEU A 11 8.99 -7.89 5.73
C LEU A 11 8.99 -6.54 4.99
N LEU A 12 9.23 -6.58 3.69
CA LEU A 12 9.15 -5.42 2.81
C LEU A 12 8.36 -5.75 1.56
N PHE A 13 7.20 -5.13 1.41
CA PHE A 13 6.42 -5.16 0.18
C PHE A 13 6.49 -3.81 -0.49
N THR A 14 6.78 -3.79 -1.79
CA THR A 14 7.01 -2.57 -2.57
C THR A 14 6.30 -2.65 -3.92
N GLN A 15 5.72 -1.54 -4.37
CA GLN A 15 5.06 -1.41 -5.66
C GLN A 15 5.15 0.04 -6.11
N GLY A 16 5.74 0.27 -7.28
CA GLY A 16 5.66 1.57 -7.94
C GLY A 16 4.22 1.84 -8.37
N ILE A 17 3.69 3.01 -7.99
CA ILE A 17 2.32 3.43 -8.34
C ILE A 17 2.29 4.72 -9.14
N ASP A 18 3.44 5.34 -9.43
CA ASP A 18 3.59 6.68 -9.99
C ASP A 18 3.79 6.70 -11.52
N GLU A 19 4.02 7.89 -12.08
CA GLU A 19 4.32 8.12 -13.48
C GLU A 19 5.60 7.44 -13.93
N SER A 20 6.65 7.45 -13.10
CA SER A 20 7.92 6.78 -13.38
C SER A 20 7.71 5.28 -13.58
N GLN A 21 6.88 4.65 -12.75
CA GLN A 21 6.47 3.27 -12.96
C GLN A 21 5.64 3.10 -14.24
N THR A 22 4.71 4.02 -14.54
CA THR A 22 3.94 3.96 -15.80
C THR A 22 4.87 4.01 -17.01
N LEU A 23 5.87 4.89 -17.00
CA LEU A 23 6.85 5.03 -18.07
C LEU A 23 7.73 3.79 -18.15
N ALA A 24 8.26 3.29 -17.03
CA ALA A 24 9.05 2.07 -16.97
C ALA A 24 8.27 0.86 -17.49
N ASN A 25 6.97 0.77 -17.22
CA ASN A 25 6.11 -0.29 -17.75
C ASN A 25 5.93 -0.22 -19.28
N LYS A 26 6.03 0.98 -19.87
CA LYS A 26 5.88 1.22 -21.32
C LYS A 26 7.20 1.12 -22.09
N THR A 27 8.31 1.50 -21.45
CA THR A 27 9.66 1.56 -22.07
C THR A 27 10.57 0.42 -21.65
N GLY A 28 10.24 -0.28 -20.56
CA GLY A 28 10.96 -1.45 -20.08
C GLY A 28 10.77 -2.62 -21.04
N GLY A 29 11.77 -2.81 -21.90
CA GLY A 29 11.84 -3.88 -22.88
C GLY A 29 11.62 -5.27 -22.30
N LEU A 30 11.41 -6.20 -23.24
CA LEU A 30 11.12 -7.62 -23.05
C LEU A 30 11.99 -8.26 -21.96
N PHE A 31 11.36 -8.51 -20.80
CA PHE A 31 11.79 -9.40 -19.71
C PHE A 31 13.11 -9.10 -18.99
N LYS A 32 12.97 -8.69 -17.72
CA LYS A 32 13.80 -9.19 -16.61
C LYS A 32 12.96 -9.16 -15.33
N GLU A 33 13.20 -10.12 -14.43
CA GLU A 33 12.77 -10.00 -13.04
C GLU A 33 13.31 -8.68 -12.48
N THR A 34 12.44 -7.87 -11.91
CA THR A 34 12.83 -6.57 -11.35
C THR A 34 13.24 -6.75 -9.89
N PHE A 35 14.06 -5.82 -9.37
CA PHE A 35 14.41 -5.85 -7.95
C PHE A 35 13.17 -5.84 -7.02
N PRO A 36 12.11 -5.04 -7.27
CA PRO A 36 10.83 -5.17 -6.57
C PRO A 36 10.22 -6.57 -6.58
N ASP A 37 10.29 -7.30 -7.71
CA ASP A 37 9.76 -8.67 -7.81
C ASP A 37 10.51 -9.61 -6.84
N VAL A 38 11.85 -9.52 -6.78
CA VAL A 38 12.69 -10.33 -5.86
C VAL A 38 12.39 -10.00 -4.41
N VAL A 39 12.28 -8.71 -4.08
CA VAL A 39 12.00 -8.25 -2.70
C VAL A 39 10.64 -8.75 -2.24
N ASN A 40 9.60 -8.59 -3.06
CA ASN A 40 8.25 -9.04 -2.74
C ASN A 40 8.19 -10.56 -2.59
N GLN A 41 8.87 -11.31 -3.47
CA GLN A 41 8.93 -12.78 -3.39
C GLN A 41 9.56 -13.24 -2.06
N ARG A 42 10.73 -12.69 -1.69
CA ARG A 42 11.39 -13.03 -0.42
C ARG A 42 10.51 -12.69 0.79
N SER A 43 9.79 -11.57 0.74
CA SER A 43 8.89 -11.16 1.82
C SER A 43 7.67 -12.07 1.93
N VAL A 44 7.05 -12.50 0.82
CA VAL A 44 5.90 -13.41 0.89
C VAL A 44 6.31 -14.81 1.36
N ASP A 45 7.48 -15.30 0.97
CA ASP A 45 8.01 -16.58 1.44
C ASP A 45 8.24 -16.56 2.96
N ARG A 46 8.83 -15.48 3.48
CA ARG A 46 9.02 -15.28 4.94
C ARG A 46 7.70 -15.11 5.68
N LEU A 47 6.76 -14.37 5.12
CA LEU A 47 5.43 -14.19 5.70
C LEU A 47 4.69 -15.54 5.76
N ALA A 48 4.81 -16.37 4.73
CA ALA A 48 4.18 -17.68 4.69
C ALA A 48 4.71 -18.60 5.79
N ALA A 49 6.04 -18.67 5.96
CA ALA A 49 6.64 -19.41 7.08
C ALA A 49 6.17 -18.87 8.44
N PHE A 50 6.18 -17.55 8.61
CA PHE A 50 5.71 -16.92 9.86
C PHE A 50 4.24 -17.24 10.17
N VAL A 51 3.36 -17.21 9.15
CA VAL A 51 1.93 -17.54 9.29
C VAL A 51 1.71 -19.02 9.63
N GLN A 52 2.58 -19.92 9.19
CA GLN A 52 2.51 -21.35 9.55
C GLN A 52 2.82 -21.58 11.02
N ASP A 53 3.77 -20.85 11.58
CA ASP A 53 4.24 -21.00 12.97
C ASP A 53 3.42 -20.18 13.99
N LEU A 54 2.58 -19.26 13.53
CA LEU A 54 1.84 -18.37 14.39
C LEU A 54 0.58 -19.04 14.95
N ASP A 55 0.44 -19.02 16.28
CA ASP A 55 -0.78 -19.45 16.95
C ASP A 55 -1.89 -18.39 16.76
N MET A 56 -2.93 -18.74 16.01
CA MET A 56 -4.06 -17.89 15.66
C MET A 56 -5.35 -18.67 15.86
N SER A 57 -6.45 -17.95 16.15
CA SER A 57 -7.77 -18.59 16.12
C SER A 57 -8.07 -19.14 14.72
N PRO A 58 -8.80 -20.27 14.59
CA PRO A 58 -9.10 -20.89 13.30
C PRO A 58 -9.73 -19.91 12.29
N ASP A 59 -10.71 -19.11 12.74
CA ASP A 59 -11.40 -18.14 11.90
C ASP A 59 -10.45 -17.09 11.29
N ILE A 60 -9.50 -16.59 12.08
CA ILE A 60 -8.51 -15.62 11.62
C ILE A 60 -7.50 -16.31 10.70
N ALA A 61 -7.05 -17.52 11.07
CA ALA A 61 -6.07 -18.26 10.33
C ALA A 61 -6.54 -18.56 8.89
N ASP A 62 -7.80 -18.94 8.70
CA ASP A 62 -8.36 -19.21 7.38
C ASP A 62 -8.42 -17.96 6.49
N VAL A 63 -8.85 -16.83 7.06
CA VAL A 63 -8.88 -15.54 6.35
C VAL A 63 -7.45 -15.09 5.99
N VAL A 64 -6.49 -15.25 6.90
CA VAL A 64 -5.08 -14.93 6.67
C VAL A 64 -4.49 -15.82 5.58
N ARG A 65 -4.72 -17.14 5.61
CA ARG A 65 -4.24 -18.08 4.58
C ARG A 65 -4.83 -17.77 3.20
N MET A 66 -6.13 -17.47 3.12
CA MET A 66 -6.77 -17.05 1.88
C MET A 66 -6.12 -15.78 1.32
N LYS A 67 -5.89 -14.76 2.15
CA LYS A 67 -5.24 -13.52 1.73
C LYS A 67 -3.78 -13.72 1.36
N LEU A 68 -3.05 -14.58 2.06
CA LEU A 68 -1.68 -14.94 1.75
C LEU A 68 -1.58 -15.62 0.38
N ALA A 69 -2.51 -16.52 0.07
CA ALA A 69 -2.60 -17.13 -1.26
C ALA A 69 -2.86 -16.07 -2.35
N ALA A 70 -3.79 -15.15 -2.12
CA ALA A 70 -4.06 -14.04 -3.04
C ALA A 70 -2.83 -13.13 -3.23
N LEU A 71 -2.13 -12.76 -2.15
CA LEU A 71 -0.90 -11.98 -2.20
C LEU A 71 0.19 -12.69 -3.01
N THR A 72 0.38 -13.98 -2.77
CA THR A 72 1.33 -14.82 -3.51
C THR A 72 0.99 -14.83 -5.00
N GLN A 73 -0.29 -14.99 -5.34
CA GLN A 73 -0.76 -14.94 -6.73
C GLN A 73 -0.51 -13.58 -7.39
N SER A 74 -0.80 -12.46 -6.72
CA SER A 74 -0.52 -11.12 -7.24
C SER A 74 0.97 -10.90 -7.52
N ILE A 75 1.85 -11.36 -6.63
CA ILE A 75 3.31 -11.27 -6.82
C ILE A 75 3.76 -12.13 -8.01
N LEU A 76 3.26 -13.37 -8.11
CA LEU A 76 3.58 -14.27 -9.23
C LEU A 76 3.07 -13.72 -10.57
N GLN A 77 1.88 -13.13 -10.58
CA GLN A 77 1.32 -12.47 -11.76
C GLN A 77 2.22 -11.31 -12.19
N ALA A 78 2.50 -10.37 -11.28
CA ALA A 78 3.35 -9.22 -11.54
C ALA A 78 4.72 -9.64 -12.12
N LYS A 79 5.31 -10.71 -11.58
CA LYS A 79 6.58 -11.27 -12.05
C LYS A 79 6.50 -11.85 -13.48
N ARG A 80 5.40 -12.54 -13.83
CA ARG A 80 5.20 -13.21 -15.14
C ARG A 80 4.76 -12.28 -16.25
N GLU A 81 4.22 -11.10 -15.92
CA GLU A 81 3.72 -10.15 -16.91
C GLU A 81 4.83 -9.66 -17.86
N ARG A 82 4.63 -9.92 -19.16
CA ARG A 82 5.50 -9.42 -20.25
C ARG A 82 5.44 -7.90 -20.37
N VAL A 83 4.25 -7.33 -20.21
CA VAL A 83 4.02 -5.89 -20.12
C VAL A 83 3.61 -5.61 -18.70
N LYS A 84 4.54 -5.04 -17.92
CA LYS A 84 4.33 -4.81 -16.49
C LYS A 84 3.14 -3.88 -16.25
N LYS A 85 2.29 -4.22 -15.30
CA LYS A 85 1.24 -3.35 -14.79
C LYS A 85 1.54 -2.91 -13.36
N LYS A 86 0.67 -2.06 -12.82
CA LYS A 86 0.71 -1.67 -11.41
C LYS A 86 -0.17 -2.65 -10.65
N HIS A 87 0.40 -3.29 -9.63
CA HIS A 87 -0.30 -4.23 -8.75
C HIS A 87 -0.43 -3.66 -7.32
N PRO A 88 -1.17 -2.55 -7.12
CA PRO A 88 -1.31 -1.93 -5.81
C PRO A 88 -1.92 -2.88 -4.74
N GLU A 89 -2.61 -3.93 -5.16
CA GLU A 89 -3.13 -4.99 -4.30
C GLU A 89 -2.03 -5.70 -3.52
N ILE A 90 -0.78 -5.76 -4.01
CA ILE A 90 0.35 -6.30 -3.26
C ILE A 90 0.53 -5.54 -1.94
N LEU A 91 0.47 -4.20 -2.00
CA LEU A 91 0.58 -3.36 -0.79
C LEU A 91 -0.66 -3.50 0.10
N GLN A 92 -1.84 -3.51 -0.50
CA GLN A 92 -3.12 -3.54 0.23
C GLN A 92 -3.30 -4.88 0.97
N VAL A 93 -3.14 -6.00 0.28
CA VAL A 93 -3.33 -7.34 0.86
C VAL A 93 -2.26 -7.63 1.91
N ALA A 94 -1.00 -7.24 1.69
CA ALA A 94 0.03 -7.33 2.71
C ALA A 94 -0.35 -6.55 3.98
N ALA A 95 -0.84 -5.31 3.84
CA ALA A 95 -1.32 -4.53 4.97
C ALA A 95 -2.48 -5.21 5.71
N HIS A 96 -3.46 -5.75 4.98
CA HIS A 96 -4.61 -6.45 5.57
C HIS A 96 -4.17 -7.68 6.38
N ILE A 97 -3.24 -8.48 5.85
CA ILE A 97 -2.69 -9.65 6.57
C ILE A 97 -2.01 -9.19 7.88
N THR A 98 -1.18 -8.15 7.82
CA THR A 98 -0.49 -7.64 9.03
C THR A 98 -1.47 -7.14 10.10
N ARG A 99 -2.61 -6.56 9.70
CA ARG A 99 -3.65 -6.13 10.62
C ARG A 99 -4.43 -7.29 11.24
N LEU A 100 -4.74 -8.32 10.45
CA LEU A 100 -5.42 -9.53 10.93
C LEU A 100 -4.59 -10.31 11.94
N ILE A 101 -3.27 -10.36 11.76
CA ILE A 101 -2.33 -11.04 12.66
C ILE A 101 -2.24 -10.36 14.04
N GLY A 102 -2.63 -9.09 14.18
CA GLY A 102 -2.78 -8.44 15.49
C GLY A 102 -1.48 -8.10 16.26
N GLY A 103 -0.30 -8.36 15.69
CA GLY A 103 1.00 -8.16 16.37
C GLY A 103 2.12 -7.58 15.50
N ALA A 104 1.78 -7.01 14.34
CA ALA A 104 2.76 -6.48 13.40
C ALA A 104 2.96 -4.96 13.57
N ALA A 105 4.22 -4.53 13.62
CA ALA A 105 4.56 -3.12 13.42
C ALA A 105 4.44 -2.79 11.92
N ARG A 106 3.48 -1.94 11.56
CA ARG A 106 3.22 -1.58 10.16
C ARG A 106 3.73 -0.17 9.86
N VAL A 107 4.65 -0.08 8.90
CA VAL A 107 5.16 1.18 8.38
C VAL A 107 4.84 1.30 6.89
N THR A 108 4.27 2.44 6.51
CA THR A 108 3.97 2.78 5.12
C THR A 108 4.76 4.02 4.75
N ALA A 109 5.52 3.96 3.67
CA ALA A 109 6.36 5.07 3.22
C ALA A 109 6.47 5.09 1.70
N CYS A 110 6.70 6.28 1.16
CA CYS A 110 7.15 6.51 -0.22
C CYS A 110 8.39 7.41 -0.19
N ALA A 111 8.98 7.72 -1.35
CA ALA A 111 10.22 8.49 -1.46
C ALA A 111 10.19 9.83 -0.68
N SER A 112 9.08 10.56 -0.75
CA SER A 112 8.91 11.85 -0.05
C SER A 112 8.18 11.73 1.30
N GLY A 113 7.70 10.55 1.67
CA GLY A 113 6.95 10.33 2.91
C GLY A 113 5.55 10.97 2.96
N ASN A 114 5.17 11.77 1.96
CA ASN A 114 4.00 12.64 2.02
C ASN A 114 2.83 12.11 1.17
N ASP A 115 2.74 12.51 -0.10
CA ASP A 115 1.51 12.43 -0.90
C ASP A 115 1.03 10.98 -1.12
N ARG A 116 1.89 10.11 -1.67
CA ARG A 116 1.56 8.70 -1.92
C ARG A 116 1.40 7.91 -0.63
N THR A 117 2.13 8.30 0.42
CA THR A 117 2.00 7.71 1.76
C THR A 117 0.60 7.97 2.31
N ALA A 118 0.12 9.22 2.24
CA ALA A 118 -1.23 9.59 2.65
C ALA A 118 -2.30 8.78 1.90
N MET A 119 -2.13 8.57 0.59
CA MET A 119 -3.06 7.76 -0.20
C MET A 119 -3.12 6.31 0.28
N SER A 120 -1.96 5.70 0.58
CA SER A 120 -1.88 4.32 1.08
C SER A 120 -2.46 4.18 2.50
N VAL A 121 -2.07 5.08 3.41
CA VAL A 121 -2.53 5.09 4.82
C VAL A 121 -4.05 5.25 4.90
N THR A 122 -4.62 6.19 4.13
CA THR A 122 -6.07 6.41 4.14
C THR A 122 -6.85 5.23 3.55
N LEU A 123 -6.31 4.49 2.58
CA LEU A 123 -6.95 3.24 2.10
C LEU A 123 -6.94 2.16 3.17
N GLU A 124 -5.82 2.00 3.88
CA GLU A 124 -5.71 1.04 4.97
C GLU A 124 -6.70 1.37 6.10
N HIS A 125 -6.82 2.65 6.47
CA HIS A 125 -7.84 3.10 7.43
C HIS A 125 -9.26 2.81 6.93
N GLY A 126 -9.55 3.04 5.65
CA GLY A 126 -10.84 2.69 5.06
C GLY A 126 -11.15 1.19 5.16
N TRP A 127 -10.15 0.35 4.92
CA TRP A 127 -10.29 -1.09 5.09
C TRP A 127 -10.54 -1.48 6.54
N ILE A 128 -9.83 -0.88 7.50
CA ILE A 128 -10.05 -1.11 8.94
C ILE A 128 -11.50 -0.76 9.33
N LEU A 129 -12.01 0.39 8.87
CA LEU A 129 -13.41 0.80 9.11
C LEU A 129 -14.41 -0.21 8.55
N GLY A 130 -14.22 -0.66 7.31
CA GLY A 130 -15.13 -1.62 6.69
C GLY A 130 -15.03 -3.02 7.30
N HIS A 131 -13.81 -3.48 7.59
CA HIS A 131 -13.54 -4.86 7.98
C HIS A 131 -13.76 -5.12 9.47
N PHE A 132 -13.19 -4.29 10.34
CA PHE A 132 -13.28 -4.48 11.79
C PHE A 132 -14.42 -3.71 12.46
N HIS A 133 -14.89 -2.62 11.84
CA HIS A 133 -15.97 -1.79 12.38
C HIS A 133 -17.26 -1.89 11.57
N HIS A 134 -17.31 -2.76 10.56
CA HIS A 134 -18.49 -3.03 9.73
C HIS A 134 -19.13 -1.78 9.12
N VAL A 135 -18.33 -0.74 8.87
CA VAL A 135 -18.81 0.48 8.22
C VAL A 135 -19.19 0.15 6.77
N PRO A 136 -20.41 0.50 6.30
CA PRO A 136 -20.84 0.19 4.94
C PRO A 136 -19.92 0.81 3.88
N ALA A 137 -19.71 0.11 2.76
CA ALA A 137 -18.79 0.53 1.70
C ALA A 137 -18.99 1.99 1.21
N PRO A 138 -20.23 2.51 1.03
CA PRO A 138 -20.42 3.93 0.70
C PRO A 138 -19.87 4.88 1.77
N SER A 139 -20.06 4.56 3.04
CA SER A 139 -19.56 5.33 4.18
C SER A 139 -18.04 5.25 4.30
N VAL A 140 -17.45 4.08 4.04
CA VAL A 140 -15.98 3.92 3.94
C VAL A 140 -15.41 4.84 2.86
N ARG A 141 -15.99 4.84 1.66
CA ARG A 141 -15.52 5.72 0.58
C ARG A 141 -15.59 7.20 0.95
N ARG A 142 -16.67 7.64 1.61
CA ARG A 142 -16.79 9.02 2.12
C ARG A 142 -15.74 9.33 3.19
N ALA A 143 -15.50 8.40 4.13
CA ALA A 143 -14.48 8.58 5.16
C ALA A 143 -13.08 8.71 4.57
N VAL A 144 -12.72 7.87 3.59
CA VAL A 144 -11.43 7.97 2.87
C VAL A 144 -11.31 9.29 2.13
N ALA A 145 -12.37 9.73 1.45
CA ALA A 145 -12.39 11.03 0.77
C ALA A 145 -12.20 12.19 1.77
N ALA A 146 -12.91 12.18 2.90
CA ALA A 146 -12.78 13.19 3.95
C ALA A 146 -11.36 13.22 4.55
N MET A 147 -10.78 12.05 4.88
CA MET A 147 -9.40 11.96 5.35
C MET A 147 -8.40 12.55 4.35
N ARG A 148 -8.68 12.44 3.04
CA ARG A 148 -7.81 12.97 1.99
C ARG A 148 -8.03 14.46 1.72
N SER A 149 -9.25 14.98 1.88
CA SER A 149 -9.56 16.39 1.60
C SER A 149 -9.33 17.31 2.80
N GLU A 150 -9.49 16.79 4.01
CA GLU A 150 -9.54 17.61 5.23
C GLU A 150 -8.72 17.02 6.38
N GLY A 151 -8.24 15.78 6.25
CA GLY A 151 -7.58 15.06 7.34
C GLY A 151 -6.12 15.43 7.59
N VAL A 152 -5.59 14.87 8.68
CA VAL A 152 -4.26 15.20 9.26
C VAL A 152 -3.06 14.95 8.33
N CYS A 153 -3.22 14.14 7.28
CA CYS A 153 -2.16 13.95 6.29
C CYS A 153 -1.86 15.24 5.52
N LEU A 154 -2.87 16.10 5.31
CA LEU A 154 -2.66 17.42 4.70
C LEU A 154 -1.90 18.35 5.65
N ASP A 155 -2.09 18.23 6.95
CA ASP A 155 -1.37 19.04 7.94
C ASP A 155 0.13 18.65 7.99
N VAL A 156 0.45 17.37 7.74
CA VAL A 156 1.85 16.91 7.56
C VAL A 156 2.44 17.53 6.29
N ILE A 157 1.67 17.54 5.19
CA ILE A 157 2.10 18.14 3.93
C ILE A 157 2.33 19.64 4.08
N GLU A 158 1.41 20.34 4.75
CA GLU A 158 1.52 21.77 5.03
C GLU A 158 2.75 22.10 5.87
N LYS A 159 3.01 21.33 6.93
CA LYS A 159 4.23 21.50 7.75
C LYS A 159 5.52 21.29 6.94
N ASN A 160 5.52 20.34 6.01
CA ASN A 160 6.72 19.99 5.24
C ASN A 160 6.94 20.90 4.02
N ARG A 161 5.88 21.47 3.43
CA ARG A 161 5.92 22.15 2.13
C ARG A 161 5.39 23.58 2.15
N GLY A 162 4.74 23.99 3.22
CA GLY A 162 4.08 25.30 3.34
C GLY A 162 2.74 25.42 2.60
N THR A 163 2.26 24.36 1.95
CA THR A 163 0.97 24.34 1.26
C THR A 163 0.11 23.17 1.70
N ARG A 164 -1.18 23.40 1.92
CA ARG A 164 -2.15 22.37 2.32
C ARG A 164 -2.79 21.67 1.12
N GLN A 165 -1.96 21.22 0.17
CA GLN A 165 -2.38 20.53 -1.05
C GLN A 165 -1.39 19.43 -1.44
N TYR A 166 -1.88 18.33 -1.99
CA TYR A 166 -1.02 17.30 -2.55
C TYR A 166 -0.26 17.81 -3.78
N SER A 167 0.97 17.38 -3.96
CA SER A 167 1.81 17.81 -5.08
C SER A 167 1.77 16.83 -6.25
N PHE A 168 0.57 16.57 -6.76
CA PHE A 168 0.40 15.86 -8.03
C PHE A 168 -0.06 16.85 -9.08
N SER A 169 0.57 16.92 -10.26
CA SER A 169 -0.12 17.49 -11.43
C SER A 169 -1.33 16.63 -11.81
N SER A 170 -2.26 17.19 -12.60
CA SER A 170 -3.41 16.42 -13.13
C SER A 170 -2.95 15.18 -13.90
N LEU A 171 -1.85 15.29 -14.66
CA LEU A 171 -1.27 14.17 -15.40
C LEU A 171 -0.72 13.09 -14.47
N GLN A 172 0.10 13.45 -13.47
CA GLN A 172 0.63 12.49 -12.50
C GLN A 172 -0.50 11.78 -11.74
N ARG A 173 -1.51 12.53 -11.29
CA ARG A 173 -2.68 11.98 -10.61
C ARG A 173 -3.42 10.97 -11.49
N SER A 174 -3.64 11.27 -12.78
CA SER A 174 -4.31 10.35 -13.70
C SER A 174 -3.55 9.03 -13.90
N MET A 175 -2.23 9.05 -13.74
CA MET A 175 -1.38 7.86 -13.83
C MET A 175 -1.41 6.98 -12.57
N LEU A 176 -1.87 7.48 -11.42
CA LEU A 176 -2.04 6.66 -10.22
C LEU A 176 -3.17 5.63 -10.41
N PRO A 177 -3.07 4.44 -9.77
CA PRO A 177 -4.22 3.54 -9.64
C PRO A 177 -5.41 4.28 -9.03
N GLU A 178 -6.63 3.95 -9.48
CA GLU A 178 -7.85 4.69 -9.12
C GLU A 178 -8.01 4.88 -7.61
N ALA A 179 -7.85 3.80 -6.83
CA ALA A 179 -7.94 3.85 -5.37
C ALA A 179 -6.91 4.80 -4.70
N TYR A 180 -5.78 5.06 -5.36
CA TYR A 180 -4.70 5.92 -4.86
C TYR A 180 -4.77 7.36 -5.38
N ARG A 181 -5.80 7.74 -6.15
CA ARG A 181 -5.97 9.12 -6.59
C ARG A 181 -6.49 9.97 -5.43
N CYS A 182 -5.89 11.15 -5.23
CA CYS A 182 -6.46 12.14 -4.32
C CYS A 182 -7.78 12.71 -4.90
N PRO A 183 -8.68 13.26 -4.07
CA PRO A 183 -9.88 13.94 -4.54
C PRO A 183 -9.57 15.16 -5.41
N GLU A 184 -10.48 15.53 -6.31
CA GLU A 184 -10.36 16.80 -7.06
C GLU A 184 -10.34 18.00 -6.10
N GLY A 185 -9.60 19.06 -6.47
CA GLY A 185 -9.45 20.27 -5.67
C GLY A 185 -8.50 20.14 -4.47
N THR A 186 -7.93 18.96 -4.21
CA THR A 186 -7.00 18.73 -3.09
C THR A 186 -5.53 18.71 -3.50
N TYR A 187 -5.24 18.91 -4.79
CA TYR A 187 -3.89 18.85 -5.35
C TYR A 187 -3.57 20.08 -6.20
N ASP A 188 -2.28 20.40 -6.32
CA ASP A 188 -1.79 21.45 -7.20
C ASP A 188 -1.73 20.93 -8.64
N SER A 189 -2.78 21.19 -9.42
CA SER A 189 -2.89 20.75 -10.82
C SER A 189 -1.79 21.32 -11.73
N SER A 190 -1.15 22.42 -11.31
CA SER A 190 -0.06 23.09 -12.00
C SER A 190 1.33 22.65 -11.54
N ALA A 191 1.44 21.78 -10.53
CA ALA A 191 2.71 21.30 -9.99
C ALA A 191 3.52 20.55 -11.05
N ALA A 192 4.46 21.23 -11.70
CA ALA A 192 5.43 20.59 -12.56
C ALA A 192 6.49 19.87 -11.70
N GLY A 193 6.38 18.53 -11.59
CA GLY A 193 7.52 17.65 -11.31
C GLY A 193 8.28 17.84 -9.99
N ARG A 194 7.70 18.46 -8.96
CA ARG A 194 8.32 18.59 -7.63
C ARG A 194 7.83 17.49 -6.68
N CYS A 195 8.22 16.24 -6.96
CA CYS A 195 8.20 15.14 -6.00
C CYS A 195 9.56 14.47 -5.96
#